data_AF-A0A961NPX0-F1
#
_entry.id   AF-A0A961NPX0-F1
#
_cell.length_a   1.000
_cell.length_b   1.000
_cell.length_c   1.000
_cell.angle_alpha   90.00
_cell.angle_beta   90.00
_cell.angle_gamma   90.00
#
_symmetry.space_group_name_H-M   'P 1'
#
loop_
_entity.id
_entity.type
_entity.pdbx_description
1 polymer ?
#
loop_
_entity_poly.entity_id
_entity_poly.type
_entity_poly.pdbx_seq_one_letter_code
_entity_poly.pdbx_strand_id
1 'polypeptide(L)'
;MTEASIRALDGLRDLTLIKWYIIPLMAIVFYIYAVEIKKARSSGNWNAIFAGLTLFGMDCINETWNGWVLQLTGYSAVWTAPGDTALRTMVGWNIEIIFMFLLSGIIYYYTIEDDPA
;
A
#
# COMPACT_ATOMS: atom_id res chain seq x y z
N MET A 1 13.65 1.65 -22.66
CA MET A 1 12.71 1.23 -21.60
C MET A 1 12.25 -0.21 -21.83
N THR A 2 12.12 -1.03 -20.78
CA THR A 2 11.64 -2.42 -20.87
C THR A 2 10.15 -2.49 -21.17
N GLU A 3 9.68 -3.57 -21.81
CA GLU A 3 8.26 -3.72 -22.16
C GLU A 3 7.34 -3.67 -20.93
N ALA A 4 7.75 -4.29 -19.83
CA ALA A 4 7.01 -4.25 -18.56
C ALA A 4 6.88 -2.82 -18.02
N SER A 5 7.94 -2.01 -18.11
CA SER A 5 7.90 -0.60 -17.67
C SER A 5 7.01 0.25 -18.57
N ILE A 6 7.01 0.00 -19.89
CA ILE A 6 6.12 0.68 -20.84
C ILE A 6 4.66 0.37 -20.51
N ARG A 7 4.31 -0.90 -20.31
CA ARG A 7 2.94 -1.31 -19.96
C ARG A 7 2.51 -0.76 -18.59
N ALA A 8 3.41 -0.66 -17.63
CA ALA A 8 3.11 -0.10 -16.32
C ALA A 8 2.91 1.43 -16.35
N LEU A 9 3.45 2.13 -17.36
CA LEU A 9 3.17 3.55 -17.60
C LEU A 9 1.82 3.76 -18.29
N ASP A 10 1.30 2.76 -19.01
CA ASP A 10 -0.03 2.81 -19.60
C ASP A 10 -1.12 2.87 -18.52
N GLY A 11 -2.06 3.80 -18.66
CA GLY A 11 -3.10 4.04 -17.64
C GLY A 11 -2.59 4.53 -16.27
N LEU A 12 -1.33 4.98 -16.17
CA LEU A 12 -0.78 5.50 -14.92
C LEU A 12 -1.58 6.73 -14.45
N ARG A 13 -2.14 6.65 -13.24
CA ARG A 13 -2.98 7.68 -12.61
C ARG A 13 -4.24 8.03 -13.41
N ASP A 14 -4.72 7.10 -14.23
CA ASP A 14 -5.99 7.25 -14.93
C ASP A 14 -7.17 6.93 -14.00
N LEU A 15 -7.93 7.97 -13.64
CA LEU A 15 -9.09 7.86 -12.75
C LEU A 15 -10.30 7.20 -13.43
N THR A 16 -10.31 7.06 -14.76
CA THR A 16 -11.39 6.37 -15.48
C THR A 16 -11.35 4.85 -15.27
N LEU A 17 -10.22 4.31 -14.82
CA LEU A 17 -10.02 2.88 -14.53
C LEU A 17 -10.55 2.45 -13.17
N ILE A 18 -10.96 3.41 -12.31
CA ILE A 18 -11.46 3.16 -10.95
C ILE A 18 -12.61 2.16 -10.99
N LYS A 19 -12.49 1.12 -10.16
CA LYS A 19 -13.49 0.07 -10.01
C LYS A 19 -14.25 0.24 -8.70
N TRP A 20 -15.53 -0.10 -8.74
CA TRP A 20 -16.45 0.03 -7.60
C TRP A 20 -16.03 -0.75 -6.35
N TYR A 21 -15.28 -1.86 -6.51
CA TYR A 21 -14.81 -2.64 -5.36
C TYR A 21 -13.82 -1.87 -4.46
N ILE A 22 -13.24 -0.77 -4.92
CA ILE A 22 -12.39 0.10 -4.08
C ILE A 22 -13.18 0.63 -2.89
N ILE A 23 -14.46 0.98 -3.07
CA ILE A 23 -15.27 1.60 -2.03
C ILE A 23 -15.44 0.70 -0.80
N PRO A 24 -15.91 -0.56 -0.93
CA PRO A 24 -16.02 -1.44 0.24
C PRO A 24 -14.65 -1.77 0.86
N LEU A 25 -13.57 -1.92 0.06
CA LEU A 25 -12.23 -2.15 0.60
C LEU A 25 -11.74 -0.96 1.44
N MET A 26 -11.94 0.26 0.94
CA MET A 26 -11.62 1.48 1.67
C MET A 26 -12.42 1.60 2.96
N ALA A 27 -13.72 1.24 2.94
CA ALA A 27 -14.55 1.23 4.14
C ALA A 27 -14.03 0.24 5.19
N ILE A 28 -13.52 -0.93 4.79
CA ILE A 28 -12.89 -1.91 5.68
C ILE A 28 -11.64 -1.30 6.34
N VAL A 29 -10.75 -0.69 5.55
CA VAL A 29 -9.55 -0.03 6.08
C VAL A 29 -9.92 1.04 7.12
N PHE A 30 -10.87 1.92 6.79
CA PHE A 30 -11.32 2.96 7.72
C PHE A 30 -11.96 2.39 8.98
N TYR A 31 -12.79 1.35 8.83
CA TYR A 31 -13.41 0.70 9.98
C TYR A 31 -12.37 0.11 10.93
N ILE A 32 -11.37 -0.59 10.41
CA ILE A 32 -10.28 -1.18 11.21
C ILE A 32 -9.52 -0.07 11.95
N TYR A 33 -9.06 0.96 11.25
CA TYR A 33 -8.35 2.06 11.91
C TYR A 33 -9.21 2.82 12.93
N ALA A 34 -10.51 2.99 12.68
CA ALA A 34 -11.42 3.61 13.65
C ALA A 34 -11.54 2.77 14.94
N VAL A 35 -11.62 1.44 14.80
CA VAL A 35 -11.64 0.51 15.93
C VAL A 35 -10.31 0.53 16.69
N GLU A 36 -9.18 0.47 15.98
CA GLU A 36 -7.86 0.52 16.61
C GLU A 36 -7.58 1.86 17.31
N ILE A 37 -8.01 2.98 16.74
CA ILE A 37 -7.92 4.30 17.38
C ILE A 37 -8.77 4.33 18.65
N LYS A 38 -9.97 3.75 18.63
CA LYS A 38 -10.82 3.67 19.83
C LYS A 38 -10.16 2.83 20.92
N LYS A 39 -9.58 1.67 20.58
CA LYS A 39 -8.84 0.82 21.52
C LYS A 39 -7.63 1.56 22.08
N ALA A 40 -6.81 2.14 21.23
CA ALA A 40 -5.61 2.89 21.61
C ALA A 40 -5.91 4.06 22.55
N ARG A 41 -7.03 4.76 22.33
CA ARG A 41 -7.50 5.82 23.24
C ARG A 41 -7.90 5.30 24.63
N SER A 42 -8.47 4.09 24.70
CA SER A 42 -8.88 3.48 25.97
C SER A 42 -7.73 2.82 26.75
N SER A 43 -6.79 2.17 26.07
CA SER A 43 -5.67 1.45 26.69
C SER A 43 -4.38 2.26 26.76
N GLY A 44 -4.27 3.34 25.98
CA GLY A 44 -3.02 4.09 25.77
C GLY A 44 -2.05 3.43 24.78
N ASN A 45 -2.36 2.23 24.27
CA ASN A 45 -1.47 1.49 23.38
C ASN A 45 -1.77 1.79 21.90
N TRP A 46 -0.84 2.49 21.24
CA TRP A 46 -0.94 2.88 19.82
C TRP A 46 -0.14 1.96 18.87
N ASN A 47 0.45 0.89 19.40
CA ASN A 47 1.40 0.05 18.67
C ASN A 47 0.79 -0.58 17.42
N ALA A 48 -0.49 -0.97 17.46
CA ALA A 48 -1.20 -1.50 16.29
C ALA A 48 -1.20 -0.52 15.12
N ILE A 49 -1.54 0.75 15.40
CA ILE A 49 -1.61 1.81 14.39
C ILE A 49 -0.22 2.14 13.87
N PHE A 50 0.77 2.24 14.76
CA PHE A 50 2.16 2.47 14.36
C PHE A 50 2.69 1.33 13.50
N ALA A 51 2.43 0.07 13.83
CA ALA A 51 2.82 -1.06 13.01
C ALA A 51 2.22 -0.98 11.60
N GLY A 52 0.92 -0.66 11.50
CA GLY A 52 0.25 -0.40 10.21
C GLY A 52 0.92 0.71 9.40
N LEU A 53 1.12 1.88 10.02
CA LEU A 53 1.71 3.05 9.36
C LEU A 53 3.19 2.86 9.01
N THR A 54 3.96 2.13 9.81
CA THR A 54 5.36 1.83 9.54
C THR A 54 5.49 0.97 8.29
N LEU A 55 4.69 -0.11 8.19
CA LEU A 55 4.78 -1.00 7.04
C LEU A 55 4.28 -0.32 5.75
N PHE A 56 3.20 0.44 5.84
CA PHE A 56 2.73 1.30 4.74
C PHE A 56 3.77 2.37 4.35
N GLY A 57 4.40 3.03 5.34
CA GLY A 57 5.43 4.04 5.08
C GLY A 57 6.67 3.45 4.41
N MET A 58 7.07 2.24 4.78
CA MET A 58 8.15 1.51 4.11
C MET A 58 7.81 1.21 2.65
N ASP A 59 6.57 0.82 2.37
CA ASP A 59 6.07 0.60 1.00
C ASP A 59 6.08 1.90 0.18
N CYS A 60 5.64 3.02 0.75
CA CYS A 60 5.73 4.35 0.11
C CYS A 60 7.18 4.71 -0.29
N ILE A 61 8.14 4.47 0.61
CA ILE A 61 9.56 4.71 0.33
C ILE A 61 10.02 3.82 -0.81
N ASN A 62 9.65 2.53 -0.76
CA ASN A 62 10.01 1.55 -1.78
C ASN A 62 9.56 1.96 -3.18
N GLU A 63 8.33 2.42 -3.30
CA GLU A 63 7.77 2.82 -4.59
C GLU A 63 8.32 4.16 -5.09
N THR A 64 8.66 5.06 -4.18
CA THR A 64 9.29 6.35 -4.53
C THR A 64 10.64 6.13 -5.20
N TRP A 65 11.54 5.34 -4.59
CA TRP A 65 12.86 5.11 -5.17
C TRP A 65 12.79 4.21 -6.41
N ASN A 66 11.87 3.25 -6.46
CA ASN A 66 11.61 2.44 -7.66
C ASN A 66 11.23 3.32 -8.87
N GLY A 67 10.37 4.33 -8.64
CA GLY A 67 10.03 5.34 -9.65
C GLY A 67 11.23 6.20 -10.06
N TRP A 68 12.09 6.60 -9.12
CA TRP A 68 13.33 7.33 -9.44
C TRP A 68 14.29 6.51 -10.30
N VAL A 69 14.45 5.21 -10.02
CA VAL A 69 15.30 4.34 -10.84
C VAL A 69 14.81 4.31 -12.29
N LEU A 70 13.50 4.17 -12.52
CA LEU A 70 12.94 4.24 -13.87
C LEU A 70 13.22 5.60 -14.53
N GLN A 71 12.93 6.70 -13.81
CA GLN A 71 13.05 8.05 -14.36
C GLN A 71 14.50 8.43 -14.68
N LEU A 72 15.45 8.06 -13.82
CA LEU A 72 16.86 8.43 -13.96
C LEU A 72 17.60 7.53 -14.96
N THR A 73 17.27 6.24 -15.02
CA THR A 73 17.94 5.30 -15.94
C THR A 73 17.33 5.29 -17.33
N GLY A 74 16.03 5.61 -17.47
CA GLY A 74 15.28 5.46 -18.73
C GLY A 74 15.16 4.01 -19.22
N TYR A 75 15.61 3.03 -18.43
CA TYR A 75 15.67 1.63 -18.80
C TYR A 75 14.53 0.82 -18.18
N SER A 76 14.46 0.70 -16.86
CA SER A 76 13.42 -0.08 -16.19
C SER A 76 13.24 0.39 -14.76
N ALA A 77 12.02 0.24 -14.24
CA ALA A 77 11.82 0.16 -12.79
C ALA A 77 12.41 -1.18 -12.28
N VAL A 78 12.72 -1.26 -10.99
CA VAL A 78 13.21 -2.49 -10.34
C VAL A 78 12.10 -3.53 -10.27
N TRP A 79 10.87 -3.09 -10.04
CA TRP A 79 9.66 -3.90 -10.22
C TRP A 79 8.53 -3.06 -10.80
N THR A 80 7.55 -3.74 -11.39
CA THR A 80 6.43 -3.11 -12.11
C THR A 80 5.15 -3.89 -11.80
N ALA A 81 4.00 -3.22 -11.89
CA ALA A 81 2.68 -3.84 -11.78
C ALA A 81 1.89 -3.66 -13.11
N PRO A 82 2.27 -4.34 -14.21
CA PRO A 82 1.73 -4.08 -15.55
C PRO A 82 0.34 -4.68 -15.80
N GLY A 83 -0.16 -5.56 -14.91
CA GLY A 83 -1.48 -6.16 -15.04
C GLY A 83 -2.63 -5.22 -14.69
N ASP A 84 -3.87 -5.63 -15.00
CA ASP A 84 -5.07 -4.85 -14.70
C ASP A 84 -5.18 -4.49 -13.21
N THR A 85 -5.53 -3.25 -12.92
CA THR A 85 -5.73 -2.70 -11.58
C THR A 85 -6.80 -1.61 -11.64
N ALA A 86 -7.46 -1.36 -10.51
CA ALA A 86 -8.43 -0.26 -10.44
C ALA A 86 -7.79 1.12 -10.40
N LEU A 87 -6.58 1.27 -9.86
CA LEU A 87 -5.86 2.54 -9.91
C LEU A 87 -4.37 2.30 -9.71
N ARG A 88 -3.59 2.61 -10.74
CA ARG A 88 -2.13 2.60 -10.68
C ARG A 88 -1.62 3.99 -10.30
N THR A 89 -0.95 4.13 -9.16
CA THR A 89 -0.46 5.42 -8.65
C THR A 89 1.00 5.67 -9.03
N MET A 90 1.81 4.61 -9.04
CA MET A 90 3.20 4.57 -9.50
C MET A 90 3.44 3.31 -10.33
N VAL A 91 4.61 3.19 -10.96
CA VAL A 91 4.93 2.07 -11.86
C VAL A 91 4.84 0.69 -11.19
N GLY A 92 5.23 0.59 -9.92
CA GLY A 92 5.07 -0.62 -9.10
C GLY A 92 3.85 -0.60 -8.18
N TRP A 93 3.16 0.54 -8.07
CA TRP A 93 2.21 0.77 -6.98
C TRP A 93 0.78 0.97 -7.48
N ASN A 94 -0.12 0.21 -6.89
CA ASN A 94 -1.55 0.29 -7.16
C ASN A 94 -2.37 0.34 -5.87
N ILE A 95 -3.65 0.66 -6.02
CA ILE A 95 -4.55 0.84 -4.88
C ILE A 95 -4.80 -0.46 -4.11
N GLU A 96 -4.74 -1.61 -4.76
CA GLU A 96 -4.86 -2.92 -4.11
C GLU A 96 -3.69 -3.17 -3.15
N ILE A 97 -2.46 -2.88 -3.60
CA ILE A 97 -1.24 -2.96 -2.80
C ILE A 97 -1.27 -1.95 -1.65
N ILE A 98 -1.75 -0.73 -1.91
CA ILE A 98 -1.94 0.31 -0.86
C ILE A 98 -2.84 -0.22 0.26
N PHE A 99 -4.01 -0.77 -0.08
CA PHE A 99 -4.93 -1.32 0.94
C PHE A 99 -4.34 -2.52 1.66
N MET A 100 -3.63 -3.40 0.96
CA MET A 100 -2.93 -4.51 1.59
C MET A 100 -1.93 -3.99 2.63
N PHE A 101 -1.03 -3.06 2.29
CA PHE A 101 0.00 -2.58 3.22
C PHE A 101 -0.54 -1.72 4.36
N LEU A 102 -1.66 -1.01 4.17
CA LEU A 102 -2.38 -0.35 5.27
C LEU A 102 -2.93 -1.35 6.31
N LEU A 103 -3.20 -2.59 5.91
CA LEU A 103 -3.70 -3.63 6.81
C LEU A 103 -2.61 -4.56 7.32
N SER A 104 -1.59 -4.88 6.51
CA SER A 104 -0.55 -5.87 6.82
C SER A 104 0.17 -5.60 8.13
N GLY A 105 0.49 -4.34 8.45
CA GLY A 105 1.16 -4.01 9.71
C GLY A 105 0.26 -4.22 10.94
N ILE A 106 -1.04 -3.95 10.81
CA ILE A 106 -2.03 -4.23 11.86
C ILE A 106 -2.22 -5.75 12.03
N ILE A 107 -2.31 -6.48 10.91
CA ILE A 107 -2.40 -7.95 10.92
C ILE A 107 -1.18 -8.53 11.64
N TYR A 108 0.02 -8.08 11.28
CA TYR A 108 1.26 -8.53 11.91
C TYR A 108 1.28 -8.23 13.40
N TYR A 109 0.86 -7.03 13.82
CA TYR A 109 0.74 -6.69 15.25
C TYR A 109 -0.10 -7.72 16.03
N TYR A 110 -1.22 -8.17 15.46
CA TYR A 110 -2.07 -9.19 16.09
C TYR A 110 -1.54 -10.62 16.01
N THR A 111 -0.46 -10.86 15.27
CA THR A 111 0.19 -12.19 15.21
C THR A 111 1.29 -12.36 16.26
N ILE A 112 1.71 -11.28 16.90
CA ILE A 112 2.75 -11.31 17.93
C ILE A 112 2.09 -11.58 19.29
N GLU A 113 2.66 -12.50 20.07
CA GLU A 113 2.23 -12.75 21.44
C GLU A 113 2.63 -11.58 22.35
N ASP A 114 1.77 -11.22 23.29
CA ASP A 114 2.07 -10.16 24.26
C ASP A 114 3.23 -10.53 25.21
N ASP A 115 3.50 -11.83 25.40
CA ASP A 115 4.56 -12.38 26.26
C ASP A 115 5.34 -13.48 25.51
N PRO A 116 6.39 -13.12 24.75
CA PRO A 116 7.24 -14.11 24.10
C PRO A 116 8.10 -14.84 25.16
N ALA A 117 7.87 -16.15 25.28
CA ALA A 117 8.59 -17.05 26.19
C ALA A 117 10.10 -17.13 25.94
#